data_AF-A0A2P9HHJ8-F1
#
_entry.id   AF-A0A2P9HHJ8-F1
#
_cell.length_a   1.000
_cell.length_b   1.000
_cell.length_c   1.000
_cell.angle_alpha   90.00
_cell.angle_beta   90.00
_cell.angle_gamma   90.00
#
_symmetry.space_group_name_H-M   'P 1'
#
loop_
_entity.id
_entity.type
_entity.pdbx_description
1 polymer ?
#
loop_
_entity_poly.entity_id
_entity_poly.type
_entity_poly.pdbx_seq_one_letter_code
_entity_poly.pdbx_strand_id
1 'polypeptide(L)' 'MPFRSADYQGTYNPTELELLQQAYTRCCDLLERCPSTHEDKDRLARIVMRIFEECNHDPELTAMRAAELAKLFD' A
#
# COMPACT_ATOMS: atom_id res chain seq x y z
N MET A 1 -6.34 8.27 5.32
CA MET A 1 -6.13 7.01 4.58
C MET A 1 -5.96 7.35 3.11
N PRO A 2 -4.84 6.98 2.49
CA PRO A 2 -4.42 7.50 1.18
C PRO A 2 -5.30 7.06 0.00
N PHE A 3 -5.93 5.88 0.07
CA PHE A 3 -6.70 5.28 -1.04
C PHE A 3 -8.18 5.69 -1.11
N ARG A 4 -8.60 6.66 -0.29
CA ARG A 4 -10.00 7.11 -0.22
C ARG A 4 -10.33 8.28 -1.16
N SER A 5 -9.33 8.80 -1.87
CA SER A 5 -9.48 9.95 -2.76
C SER A 5 -10.12 9.55 -4.08
N ALA A 6 -11.03 10.37 -4.59
CA ALA A 6 -11.73 10.16 -5.87
C ALA A 6 -10.79 9.97 -7.07
N ASP A 7 -9.53 10.42 -6.95
CA ASP A 7 -8.44 10.19 -7.90
C ASP A 7 -8.24 8.69 -8.24
N TYR A 8 -8.42 7.79 -7.26
CA TYR A 8 -8.20 6.36 -7.46
C TYR A 8 -9.45 5.61 -7.92
N GLN A 9 -10.65 6.21 -7.80
CA GLN A 9 -11.91 5.59 -8.25
C GLN A 9 -12.01 5.48 -9.78
N GLY A 10 -11.17 6.19 -10.54
CA GLY A 10 -11.09 6.08 -12.00
C GLY A 10 -10.05 5.08 -12.51
N THR A 11 -9.09 4.67 -11.68
CA THR A 11 -7.96 3.80 -12.07
C THR A 11 -8.14 2.37 -11.57
N TYR A 12 -8.71 2.19 -10.38
CA TYR A 12 -8.91 0.89 -9.76
C TYR A 12 -10.39 0.67 -9.45
N ASN A 13 -10.86 -0.56 -9.67
CA ASN A 13 -12.21 -0.96 -9.28
C ASN A 13 -12.35 -0.93 -7.75
N PRO A 14 -13.57 -0.80 -7.20
CA PRO A 14 -13.79 -0.78 -5.76
C PRO A 14 -13.19 -1.99 -5.03
N THR A 15 -13.22 -3.17 -5.65
CA THR A 15 -12.57 -4.38 -5.13
C THR A 15 -11.04 -4.25 -5.06
N GLU A 16 -10.42 -3.68 -6.09
CA GLU A 16 -8.97 -3.45 -6.13
C GLU A 16 -8.54 -2.40 -5.12
N LEU A 17 -9.36 -1.37 -4.90
CA LEU A 17 -9.15 -0.38 -3.85
C LEU A 17 -9.19 -1.01 -2.44
N GLU A 18 -10.13 -1.92 -2.19
CA GLU A 18 -10.16 -2.66 -0.93
C GLU A 18 -8.90 -3.52 -0.73
N LEU A 19 -8.46 -4.22 -1.78
CA LEU A 19 -7.24 -5.03 -1.75
C LEU A 19 -5.98 -4.17 -1.54
N LEU A 20 -5.85 -3.04 -2.24
CA LEU A 20 -4.76 -2.06 -2.04
C LEU A 20 -4.72 -1.54 -0.61
N GLN A 21 -5.88 -1.19 -0.08
CA GLN A 21 -5.99 -0.70 1.28
C GLN A 21 -5.65 -1.78 2.32
N GLN A 22 -6.02 -3.02 2.04
CA GLN A 22 -5.66 -4.17 2.86
C GLN A 22 -4.15 -4.43 2.84
N ALA A 23 -3.53 -4.40 1.65
CA ALA A 23 -2.08 -4.53 1.46
C ALA A 23 -1.32 -3.44 2.22
N TYR A 24 -1.76 -2.18 2.09
CA TYR A 24 -1.16 -1.05 2.78
C TYR A 24 -1.25 -1.18 4.30
N THR A 25 -2.42 -1.56 4.82
CA THR A 25 -2.64 -1.75 6.25
C THR A 25 -1.74 -2.86 6.79
N ARG A 26 -1.63 -3.98 6.06
CA ARG A 26 -0.76 -5.09 6.42
C ARG A 26 0.72 -4.71 6.35
N CYS A 27 1.11 -3.91 5.37
CA CYS A 27 2.46 -3.38 5.26
C CYS A 27 2.83 -2.48 6.45
N CYS A 28 1.91 -1.62 6.90
CA CYS A 28 2.10 -0.82 8.11
C CYS A 28 2.23 -1.67 9.37
N ASP A 29 1.43 -2.75 9.49
CA ASP A 29 1.51 -3.73 10.58
C ASP A 29 2.89 -4.41 10.62
N LEU A 30 3.41 -4.85 9.46
CA LEU A 30 4.72 -5.49 9.31
C LEU A 30 5.92 -4.57 9.62
N LEU A 31 5.72 -3.27 9.46
CA LEU A 31 6.72 -2.24 9.74
C LEU A 31 6.58 -1.65 11.14
N GLU A 32 5.56 -2.06 11.91
CA GLU A 32 5.14 -1.45 13.17
C GLU A 32 4.95 0.07 13.07
N ARG A 33 4.55 0.55 11.87
CA ARG A 33 4.37 1.97 11.55
C ARG A 33 2.92 2.37 11.57
N CYS A 34 2.64 3.56 12.08
CA CYS A 34 1.29 4.10 12.07
C CYS A 34 0.93 4.67 10.68
N PRO A 35 -0.09 4.13 9.98
CA PRO A 35 -0.48 4.55 8.63
C PRO A 35 -0.98 6.01 8.53
N SER A 36 -1.28 6.66 9.65
CA SER A 36 -1.84 8.02 9.68
C SER A 36 -0.84 9.10 10.06
N THR A 37 0.22 8.76 10.81
CA THR A 37 1.15 9.72 11.43
C THR A 37 2.57 9.65 10.86
N HIS A 38 2.90 8.61 10.09
CA HIS A 38 4.24 8.48 9.51
C HIS A 38 4.46 9.49 8.37
N GLU A 39 5.60 10.19 8.37
CA GLU A 39 5.97 11.15 7.31
C GLU A 39 6.05 10.47 5.93
N ASP A 40 6.58 9.24 5.87
CA ASP A 40 6.60 8.41 4.65
C ASP A 40 5.27 7.76 4.25
N LYS A 41 4.11 8.10 4.84
CA LYS A 41 2.83 7.44 4.50
C LYS A 41 2.51 7.53 3.00
N ASP A 42 2.81 8.66 2.37
CA ASP A 42 2.60 8.92 0.94
C ASP A 42 3.60 8.15 0.07
N ARG A 43 4.86 8.04 0.53
CA ARG A 43 5.89 7.25 -0.15
C ARG A 43 5.56 5.76 -0.11
N LEU A 44 5.16 5.26 1.07
CA LEU A 44 4.74 3.88 1.25
C LEU A 44 3.50 3.57 0.41
N ALA A 45 2.52 4.48 0.32
CA ALA A 45 1.34 4.29 -0.50
C ALA A 45 1.70 4.12 -1.99
N ARG A 46 2.63 4.93 -2.50
CA ARG A 46 3.14 4.80 -3.88
C ARG A 46 3.88 3.48 -4.12
N ILE A 47 4.69 3.03 -3.16
CA ILE A 47 5.38 1.74 -3.24
C ILE A 47 4.35 0.60 -3.30
N VAL A 48 3.37 0.62 -2.40
CA VAL A 48 2.30 -0.38 -2.35
C VAL A 48 1.52 -0.41 -3.66
N MET A 49 1.14 0.75 -4.23
CA MET A 49 0.45 0.81 -5.53
C MET A 49 1.26 0.15 -6.63
N ARG A 50 2.54 0.49 -6.76
CA ARG A 50 3.40 -0.04 -7.82
C ARG A 50 3.55 -1.56 -7.71
N ILE A 51 3.81 -2.05 -6.49
CA ILE A 51 4.00 -3.48 -6.25
C ILE A 51 2.69 -4.24 -6.43
N PHE A 52 1.56 -3.64 -6.10
CA PHE A 52 0.25 -4.25 -6.30
C PHE A 52 0.00 -4.60 -7.77
N GLU A 53 0.37 -3.70 -8.68
CA GLU A 53 0.28 -3.96 -10.12
C GLU A 53 1.28 -5.05 -10.56
N GLU A 54 2.50 -5.08 -10.01
CA GLU A 54 3.50 -6.12 -10.31
C GLU A 54 3.13 -7.50 -9.74
N CYS A 55 2.42 -7.53 -8.62
CA CYS A 55 2.01 -8.75 -7.91
C CYS A 55 0.62 -9.24 -8.36
N ASN A 56 0.13 -8.80 -9.51
CA ASN A 56 -1.13 -9.26 -10.08
C ASN A 56 -2.34 -9.01 -9.15
N HIS A 57 -2.29 -7.90 -8.40
CA HIS A 57 -3.29 -7.47 -7.42
C HIS A 57 -3.40 -8.37 -6.16
N ASP A 58 -2.36 -9.12 -5.83
CA ASP A 58 -2.31 -9.91 -4.60
C ASP A 58 -1.94 -9.02 -3.37
N PRO A 59 -2.82 -8.86 -2.38
CA PRO A 59 -2.59 -7.95 -1.27
C PRO A 59 -1.52 -8.44 -0.28
N GLU A 60 -1.34 -9.76 -0.14
CA GLU A 60 -0.45 -10.36 0.83
C GLU A 60 1.01 -10.30 0.35
N LEU A 61 1.22 -10.69 -0.91
CA LEU A 61 2.51 -10.57 -1.60
C LEU A 61 2.95 -9.11 -1.70
N THR A 62 2.01 -8.22 -2.01
CA THR A 62 2.26 -6.78 -2.09
C THR A 62 2.73 -6.22 -0.75
N ALA A 63 2.05 -6.56 0.35
CA ALA A 63 2.42 -6.08 1.66
C ALA A 63 3.83 -6.54 2.08
N MET A 64 4.16 -7.81 1.84
CA MET A 64 5.49 -8.36 2.13
C MET A 64 6.59 -7.64 1.35
N ARG A 65 6.42 -7.52 0.03
CA ARG A 65 7.40 -6.88 -0.87
C ARG A 65 7.53 -5.39 -0.59
N ALA A 66 6.43 -4.69 -0.35
CA ALA A 66 6.43 -3.28 0.01
C ALA A 66 7.11 -3.03 1.35
N ALA A 67 6.91 -3.90 2.35
CA ALA A 67 7.58 -3.80 3.63
C ALA A 67 9.08 -4.06 3.50
N GLU A 68 9.49 -5.06 2.71
CA GLU A 68 10.90 -5.35 2.43
C GLU A 68 11.59 -4.18 1.74
N LEU A 69 10.97 -3.59 0.71
CA LEU A 69 11.47 -2.39 0.05
C LEU A 69 11.51 -1.19 0.99
N ALA A 70 10.47 -0.97 1.81
CA ALA A 70 10.46 0.14 2.77
C ALA A 70 11.59 0.03 3.80
N LYS A 71 11.92 -1.18 4.28
CA LYS A 71 13.04 -1.44 5.18
C LYS A 71 14.41 -1.14 4.56
N LEU A 72 14.54 -1.25 3.23
CA LEU A 72 15.79 -0.94 2.53
C LEU A 72 16.04 0.58 2.39
N PHE A 73 15.01 1.40 2.58
CA PHE A 73 15.09 2.86 2.45
C PHE A 73 14.98 3.61 3.79
N ASP A 74 14.96 2.89 4.92
CA ASP A 74 15.00 3.42 6.28
C ASP A 74 16.43 3.54 6.81
#